data_AF-A0AA92VAF9-F1
#
_entry.id   AF-A0AA92VAF9-F1
#
_cell.length_a   1.000
_cell.length_b   1.000
_cell.length_c   1.000
_cell.angle_alpha   90.00
_cell.angle_beta   90.00
_cell.angle_gamma   90.00
#
_symmetry.space_group_name_H-M   'P 1'
#
loop_
_entity.id
_entity.type
_entity.pdbx_description
1 polymer ?
#
loop_
_entity_poly.entity_id
_entity_poly.type
_entity_poly.pdbx_seq_one_letter_code
_entity_poly.pdbx_strand_id
1 'polypeptide(L)'
;MKRYFKAFGYLLSVHVLALLVMTLFRLVEFIALHGMIVDAEASRVMAFVKGVWFDNVIACYISVLPVAVLLIAASLGWCHRRLLRGINIWYAVWFAIAFMPSAANTPYFQYFFKNINSSIFGWFGYVATTSGMLLQESSYWLYIALYFVFTGEAVQKLN
;
A
#
# COMPACT_ATOMS: atom_id res chain seq x y z
N MET A 1 27.06 -12.77 -11.29
CA MET A 1 25.87 -12.42 -12.10
C MET A 1 24.57 -13.11 -11.66
N LYS A 2 24.48 -14.45 -11.59
CA LYS A 2 23.22 -15.17 -11.24
C LYS A 2 22.56 -14.75 -9.92
N ARG A 3 23.32 -14.39 -8.87
CA ARG A 3 22.76 -13.91 -7.58
C ARG A 3 22.09 -12.54 -7.70
N TYR A 4 22.63 -11.63 -8.51
CA TYR A 4 22.09 -10.28 -8.66
C TYR A 4 20.80 -10.26 -9.48
N PHE A 5 20.71 -11.08 -10.53
CA PHE A 5 19.45 -11.29 -11.26
C PHE A 5 18.34 -11.84 -10.35
N LYS A 6 18.68 -12.77 -9.45
CA LYS A 6 17.72 -13.27 -8.45
C LYS A 6 17.29 -12.19 -7.47
N ALA A 7 18.21 -11.35 -7.00
CA ALA A 7 17.90 -10.26 -6.08
C ALA A 7 17.04 -9.18 -6.75
N PHE A 8 17.35 -8.80 -7.99
CA PHE A 8 16.53 -7.87 -8.76
C PHE A 8 15.14 -8.44 -9.06
N GLY A 9 15.05 -9.71 -9.47
CA GLY A 9 13.77 -10.40 -9.65
C GLY A 9 12.95 -10.46 -8.37
N TYR A 10 13.59 -10.62 -7.22
CA TYR A 10 12.93 -10.53 -5.92
C TYR A 10 12.37 -9.12 -5.65
N LEU A 11 13.16 -8.07 -5.86
CA LEU A 11 12.69 -6.67 -5.72
C LEU A 11 11.46 -6.40 -6.61
N LEU A 12 11.52 -6.84 -7.87
CA LEU A 12 10.42 -6.72 -8.80
C LEU A 12 9.18 -7.50 -8.32
N SER A 13 9.37 -8.71 -7.77
CA SER A 13 8.26 -9.50 -7.23
C SER A 13 7.58 -8.83 -6.05
N VAL A 14 8.34 -8.19 -5.16
CA VAL A 14 7.80 -7.43 -4.02
C VAL A 14 7.01 -6.21 -4.52
N HIS A 15 7.55 -5.51 -5.52
CA HIS A 15 6.87 -4.37 -6.15
C HIS A 15 5.53 -4.79 -6.79
N VAL A 16 5.54 -5.84 -7.61
CA VAL A 16 4.32 -6.38 -8.25
C VAL A 16 3.31 -6.85 -7.20
N LEU A 17 3.76 -7.56 -6.16
CA LEU A 17 2.89 -8.01 -5.07
C LEU A 17 2.21 -6.83 -4.37
N ALA A 18 2.95 -5.75 -4.10
CA ALA A 18 2.39 -4.55 -3.49
C ALA A 18 1.31 -3.91 -4.38
N LEU A 19 1.53 -3.85 -5.70
CA LEU A 19 0.52 -3.36 -6.64
C LEU A 19 -0.73 -4.23 -6.68
N LEU A 20 -0.58 -5.56 -6.61
CA LEU A 20 -1.71 -6.47 -6.53
C LEU A 20 -2.53 -6.22 -5.25
N VAL A 21 -1.87 -6.01 -4.11
CA VAL A 21 -2.54 -5.69 -2.84
C VAL A 21 -3.27 -4.35 -2.91
N MET A 22 -2.65 -3.28 -3.43
CA MET A 22 -3.33 -1.99 -3.60
C MET A 22 -4.50 -2.07 -4.58
N THR A 23 -4.36 -2.84 -5.66
CA THR A 23 -5.44 -3.11 -6.61
C THR A 23 -6.59 -3.86 -5.93
N LEU A 24 -6.30 -4.80 -5.04
CA LEU A 24 -7.32 -5.50 -4.27
C LEU A 24 -8.08 -4.54 -3.34
N PHE A 25 -7.40 -3.66 -2.62
CA PHE A 25 -8.07 -2.62 -1.82
C PHE A 25 -8.99 -1.76 -2.69
N ARG A 26 -8.54 -1.38 -3.88
CA ARG A 26 -9.34 -0.61 -4.85
C ARG A 26 -10.56 -1.38 -5.37
N LEU A 27 -10.43 -2.69 -5.57
CA LEU A 27 -11.57 -3.55 -5.93
C LEU A 27 -12.57 -3.65 -4.79
N VAL A 28 -12.10 -3.81 -3.55
CA VAL A 28 -12.93 -3.81 -2.34
C VAL A 28 -13.67 -2.48 -2.20
N GLU A 29 -12.96 -1.36 -2.38
CA GLU A 29 -13.54 -0.02 -2.37
C GLU A 29 -14.65 0.12 -3.43
N PHE A 30 -14.38 -0.31 -4.66
CA PHE A 30 -15.37 -0.27 -5.74
C PHE A 30 -16.58 -1.13 -5.41
N ILE A 31 -16.40 -2.36 -4.93
CA ILE A 31 -17.52 -3.24 -4.57
C ILE A 31 -18.35 -2.64 -3.44
N ALA A 32 -17.71 -2.04 -2.43
CA ALA A 32 -18.41 -1.41 -1.32
C ALA A 32 -19.18 -0.15 -1.73
N LEU A 33 -18.64 0.64 -2.67
CA LEU A 33 -19.11 2.00 -2.96
C LEU A 33 -19.73 2.17 -4.36
N HIS A 34 -19.81 1.13 -5.19
CA HIS A 34 -20.32 1.25 -6.56
C HIS A 34 -21.75 1.82 -6.63
N GLY A 35 -22.58 1.58 -5.61
CA GLY A 35 -23.93 2.15 -5.50
C GLY A 35 -23.97 3.67 -5.27
N MET A 36 -22.83 4.27 -4.90
CA MET A 36 -22.67 5.71 -4.66
C MET A 36 -22.14 6.47 -5.89
N ILE A 37 -21.94 5.78 -7.02
CA ILE A 37 -21.49 6.40 -8.27
C ILE A 37 -22.66 7.15 -8.91
N VAL A 38 -22.61 8.48 -8.85
CA VAL A 38 -23.68 9.38 -9.34
C VAL A 38 -23.50 9.75 -10.82
N ASP A 39 -22.27 9.68 -11.33
CA ASP A 39 -21.93 10.03 -12.70
C ASP A 39 -21.98 8.79 -13.60
N ALA A 40 -23.03 8.70 -14.43
CA ALA A 40 -23.26 7.59 -15.35
C ALA A 40 -22.31 7.60 -16.56
N GLU A 41 -21.71 8.75 -16.90
CA GLU A 41 -20.79 8.87 -18.04
C GLU A 41 -19.33 8.57 -17.65
N ALA A 42 -19.03 8.52 -16.35
CA ALA A 42 -17.70 8.24 -15.85
C ALA A 42 -17.23 6.80 -16.21
N SER A 43 -16.13 6.72 -16.95
CA SER A 43 -15.51 5.43 -17.29
C SER A 43 -14.87 4.77 -16.07
N ARG A 44 -15.52 3.72 -15.57
CA ARG A 44 -15.03 2.89 -14.45
C ARG A 44 -13.66 2.29 -14.75
N VAL A 45 -13.45 1.81 -15.98
CA VAL A 45 -12.18 1.23 -16.42
C VAL A 45 -11.06 2.28 -16.36
N MET A 46 -11.33 3.50 -16.84
CA MET A 46 -10.34 4.58 -16.79
C MET A 46 -10.01 4.98 -15.35
N ALA A 47 -10.99 4.97 -14.44
CA ALA A 47 -10.76 5.22 -13.02
C ALA A 47 -9.84 4.16 -12.40
N PHE A 48 -10.03 2.87 -12.74
CA PHE A 48 -9.13 1.80 -12.31
C PHE A 48 -7.73 1.94 -12.90
N VAL A 49 -7.59 2.25 -14.20
CA VAL A 49 -6.28 2.45 -14.85
C VAL A 49 -5.52 3.60 -14.18
N LYS A 50 -6.18 4.75 -13.97
CA LYS A 50 -5.58 5.89 -13.25
C LYS A 50 -5.22 5.52 -11.81
N GLY A 51 -6.05 4.70 -11.18
CA GLY A 51 -5.80 4.16 -9.86
C GLY A 51 -4.53 3.32 -9.77
N VAL A 52 -4.42 2.29 -10.61
CA VAL A 52 -3.23 1.44 -10.67
C VAL A 52 -1.99 2.24 -11.06
N TRP A 53 -2.12 3.24 -11.93
CA TRP A 53 -1.02 4.14 -12.27
C TRP A 53 -0.54 4.95 -11.06
N PHE A 54 -1.46 5.48 -10.26
CA PHE A 54 -1.14 6.17 -9.01
C PHE A 54 -0.43 5.25 -8.00
N ASP A 55 -0.96 4.04 -7.81
CA ASP A 55 -0.36 3.04 -6.92
C ASP A 55 1.06 2.65 -7.37
N ASN A 56 1.27 2.55 -8.68
CA ASN A 56 2.59 2.32 -9.29
C ASN A 56 3.58 3.45 -8.98
N VAL A 57 3.17 4.71 -9.06
CA VAL A 57 4.03 5.85 -8.70
C VAL A 57 4.49 5.75 -7.23
N ILE A 58 3.59 5.42 -6.31
CA ILE A 58 3.93 5.22 -4.88
C ILE A 58 4.91 4.07 -4.71
N ALA A 59 4.60 2.91 -5.32
CA ALA A 59 5.46 1.74 -5.22
C ALA A 59 6.85 2.00 -5.82
N CYS A 60 6.95 2.79 -6.89
CA CYS A 60 8.22 3.22 -7.46
C CYS A 60 9.01 4.08 -6.47
N TYR A 61 8.40 5.09 -5.84
CA TYR A 61 9.09 5.91 -4.85
C TYR A 61 9.67 5.09 -3.69
N ILE A 62 8.91 4.11 -3.19
CA ILE A 62 9.38 3.20 -2.14
C ILE A 62 10.55 2.32 -2.64
N SER A 63 10.50 1.87 -3.89
CA SER A 63 11.44 0.89 -4.46
C SER A 63 12.75 1.51 -4.96
N VAL A 64 12.79 2.82 -5.27
CA VAL A 64 13.99 3.51 -5.79
C VAL A 64 15.18 3.34 -4.86
N LEU A 65 15.01 3.55 -3.55
CA LEU A 65 16.12 3.44 -2.61
C LEU A 65 16.66 2.00 -2.50
N PRO A 66 15.84 0.95 -2.26
CA PRO A 66 16.30 -0.44 -2.31
C PRO A 66 17.02 -0.83 -3.59
N VAL A 67 16.50 -0.41 -4.75
CA VAL A 67 17.12 -0.70 -6.05
C VAL A 67 18.48 -0.02 -6.16
N ALA A 68 18.56 1.28 -5.86
CA ALA A 68 19.80 2.05 -5.92
C ALA A 68 20.87 1.47 -4.99
N VAL A 69 20.51 1.18 -3.73
CA VAL A 69 21.40 0.57 -2.75
C VAL A 69 21.89 -0.80 -3.23
N LEU A 70 21.00 -1.64 -3.78
CA LEU A 70 21.37 -2.96 -4.27
C LEU A 70 22.30 -2.89 -5.49
N LEU A 71 22.09 -1.93 -6.39
CA LEU A 71 22.96 -1.71 -7.55
C LEU A 71 24.36 -1.24 -7.14
N ILE A 72 24.46 -0.29 -6.20
CA ILE A 72 25.75 0.18 -5.65
C ILE A 72 26.46 -0.95 -4.91
N ALA A 73 25.74 -1.69 -4.07
CA ALA A 73 26.32 -2.81 -3.35
C ALA A 73 26.77 -3.92 -4.31
N ALA A 74 26.06 -4.12 -5.43
CA ALA A 74 26.45 -5.05 -6.48
C ALA A 74 27.72 -4.60 -7.22
N SER A 75 27.88 -3.32 -7.53
CA SER A 75 29.09 -2.80 -8.19
C SER A 75 30.33 -2.89 -7.30
N LEU A 76 30.16 -2.80 -5.97
CA LEU A 76 31.22 -2.98 -4.98
C LEU A 76 31.46 -4.46 -4.59
N GLY A 77 30.69 -5.40 -5.14
CA GLY A 77 30.78 -6.83 -4.80
C GLY A 77 30.24 -7.20 -3.40
N TRP A 78 29.57 -6.28 -2.71
CA TRP A 78 29.08 -6.45 -1.35
C TRP A 78 27.60 -6.86 -1.33
N CYS A 79 27.31 -8.15 -1.43
CA CYS A 79 25.93 -8.65 -1.29
C CYS A 79 25.80 -9.58 -0.08
N HIS A 80 25.49 -9.00 1.08
CA HIS A 80 25.47 -9.70 2.36
C HIS A 80 24.02 -9.92 2.82
N ARG A 81 23.77 -10.99 3.59
CA ARG A 81 22.43 -11.34 4.09
C ARG A 81 21.79 -10.21 4.93
N ARG A 82 22.61 -9.39 5.61
CA ARG A 82 22.16 -8.21 6.38
C ARG A 82 21.59 -7.11 5.49
N LEU A 83 22.16 -6.89 4.30
CA LEU A 83 21.67 -5.89 3.36
C LEU A 83 20.26 -6.23 2.86
N LEU A 84 20.06 -7.48 2.45
CA LEU A 84 18.76 -7.97 2.01
C LEU A 84 17.72 -7.91 3.13
N ARG A 85 18.12 -8.22 4.38
CA ARG A 85 17.24 -8.06 5.55
C ARG A 85 16.82 -6.60 5.75
N GLY A 86 17.75 -5.65 5.64
CA GLY A 86 17.44 -4.22 5.73
C GLY A 86 16.48 -3.75 4.64
N ILE A 87 16.68 -4.21 3.40
CA ILE A 87 15.78 -3.96 2.28
C ILE A 87 14.37 -4.53 2.54
N ASN A 88 14.27 -5.74 3.09
CA ASN A 88 12.96 -6.31 3.39
C ASN A 88 12.25 -5.53 4.50
N ILE A 89 12.96 -5.12 5.56
CA ILE A 89 12.40 -4.26 6.61
C ILE A 89 11.91 -2.94 6.02
N TRP A 90 12.69 -2.34 5.13
CA TRP A 90 12.30 -1.13 4.41
C TRP A 90 10.97 -1.31 3.68
N TYR A 91 10.85 -2.36 2.86
CA TYR A 91 9.60 -2.65 2.15
C TYR A 91 8.44 -2.93 3.10
N ALA A 92 8.65 -3.71 4.15
CA ALA A 92 7.61 -4.04 5.11
C ALA A 92 7.06 -2.77 5.78
N VAL A 93 7.93 -1.87 6.25
CA VAL A 93 7.53 -0.62 6.91
C VAL A 93 6.82 0.31 5.93
N TRP A 94 7.42 0.59 4.77
CA TRP A 94 6.87 1.58 3.85
C TRP A 94 5.61 1.12 3.14
N PHE A 95 5.51 -0.17 2.76
CA PHE A 95 4.25 -0.67 2.21
C PHE A 95 3.18 -0.81 3.29
N ALA A 96 3.52 -1.11 4.54
CA ALA A 96 2.54 -1.06 5.62
C ALA A 96 1.96 0.34 5.82
N ILE A 97 2.77 1.40 5.68
CA ILE A 97 2.29 2.78 5.69
C ILE A 97 1.46 3.07 4.44
N ALA A 98 1.87 2.60 3.26
CA ALA A 98 1.15 2.83 2.01
C ALA A 98 -0.21 2.12 1.94
N PHE A 99 -0.35 0.94 2.55
CA PHE A 99 -1.61 0.19 2.59
C PHE A 99 -2.65 0.81 3.55
N MET A 100 -2.22 1.57 4.56
CA MET A 100 -3.14 2.25 5.49
C MET A 100 -4.16 3.15 4.78
N PRO A 101 -3.75 4.14 3.96
CA PRO A 101 -4.71 4.98 3.27
C PRO A 101 -5.55 4.19 2.26
N SER A 102 -5.01 3.16 1.60
CA SER A 102 -5.80 2.30 0.69
C SER A 102 -6.94 1.59 1.42
N ALA A 103 -6.69 1.06 2.62
CA ALA A 103 -7.73 0.42 3.43
C ALA A 103 -8.71 1.44 4.04
N ALA A 104 -8.20 2.58 4.51
CA ALA A 104 -9.01 3.61 5.15
C ALA A 104 -9.85 4.44 4.17
N ASN A 105 -9.52 4.42 2.87
CA ASN A 105 -10.21 5.24 1.88
C ASN A 105 -11.68 4.84 1.73
N THR A 106 -12.01 3.54 1.82
CA THR A 106 -13.39 3.05 1.72
C THR A 106 -14.31 3.62 2.81
N PRO A 107 -14.02 3.44 4.12
CA PRO A 107 -14.87 4.02 5.17
C PRO A 107 -14.82 5.55 5.18
N TYR A 108 -13.68 6.16 4.83
CA TYR A 108 -13.57 7.62 4.70
C TYR A 108 -14.49 8.15 3.60
N PHE A 109 -14.51 7.52 2.43
CA PHE A 109 -15.40 7.92 1.34
C PHE A 109 -16.86 7.68 1.70
N GLN A 110 -17.18 6.58 2.37
CA GLN A 110 -18.55 6.30 2.82
C GLN A 110 -19.11 7.41 3.73
N TYR A 111 -18.27 7.97 4.60
CA TYR A 111 -18.69 9.04 5.51
C TYR A 111 -18.62 10.45 4.88
N PHE A 112 -17.55 10.77 4.15
CA PHE A 112 -17.26 12.12 3.65
C PHE A 112 -17.57 12.35 2.17
N PHE A 113 -17.96 11.31 1.44
CA PHE A 113 -18.24 11.32 0.00
C PHE A 113 -17.08 11.86 -0.85
N LYS A 114 -15.85 11.66 -0.39
CA LYS A 114 -14.62 12.10 -1.06
C LYS A 114 -13.46 11.20 -0.66
N ASN A 115 -12.46 11.09 -1.53
CA ASN A 115 -11.22 10.36 -1.22
C ASN A 115 -10.40 11.07 -0.14
N ILE A 116 -9.58 10.30 0.59
CA ILE A 116 -8.63 10.82 1.57
C ILE A 116 -7.70 11.84 0.90
N ASN A 117 -7.52 12.97 1.57
CA ASN A 117 -6.61 14.04 1.14
C ASN A 117 -5.93 14.67 2.36
N SER A 118 -5.19 15.77 2.15
CA SER A 118 -4.41 16.44 3.19
C SER A 118 -5.22 16.92 4.40
N SER A 119 -6.55 17.03 4.30
CA SER A 119 -7.40 17.34 5.46
C SER A 119 -7.27 16.33 6.60
N ILE A 120 -6.82 15.10 6.32
CA ILE A 120 -6.60 14.07 7.34
C ILE A 120 -5.56 14.50 8.39
N PHE A 121 -4.57 15.31 8.00
CA PHE A 121 -3.53 15.79 8.91
C PHE A 121 -4.08 16.78 9.95
N GLY A 122 -5.19 17.46 9.65
CA GLY A 122 -5.87 18.32 10.62
C GLY A 122 -6.50 17.54 11.79
N TRP A 123 -6.73 16.24 11.63
CA TRP A 123 -7.36 15.40 12.66
C TRP A 123 -6.33 14.71 13.55
N PHE A 124 -5.03 14.93 13.31
CA PHE A 124 -3.97 14.39 14.16
C PHE A 124 -4.08 14.86 15.62
N GLY A 125 -4.66 16.06 15.86
CA GLY A 125 -4.97 16.55 17.20
C GLY A 125 -6.12 15.83 17.92
N TYR A 126 -6.90 15.01 17.21
CA TYR A 126 -8.10 14.33 17.72
C TYR A 126 -8.03 12.80 17.59
N VAL A 127 -6.85 12.24 17.32
CA VAL A 127 -6.64 10.81 17.01
C VAL A 127 -7.22 9.89 18.07
N ALA A 128 -7.09 10.21 19.35
CA ALA A 128 -7.62 9.38 20.43
C ALA A 128 -9.15 9.27 20.36
N THR A 129 -9.83 10.40 20.12
CA THR A 129 -11.29 10.45 19.99
C THR A 129 -11.76 9.78 18.70
N THR A 130 -11.09 10.04 17.57
CA THR A 130 -11.45 9.49 16.27
C THR A 130 -11.19 7.98 16.16
N SER A 131 -10.08 7.48 16.73
CA SER A 131 -9.76 6.04 16.71
C SER A 131 -10.72 5.21 17.55
N GLY A 132 -11.20 5.74 18.69
CA GLY A 132 -12.24 5.09 19.48
C GLY A 132 -13.56 4.93 18.71
N MET A 133 -13.95 5.95 17.94
CA MET A 133 -15.14 5.89 17.08
C MET A 133 -14.97 4.89 15.94
N LEU A 134 -13.78 4.80 15.34
CA LEU A 134 -13.50 3.86 14.24
C LEU A 134 -13.63 2.39 14.67
N LEU A 135 -13.25 2.04 15.91
CA LEU A 135 -13.34 0.67 16.41
C LEU A 135 -14.76 0.27 16.82
N GLN A 136 -15.61 1.24 17.14
CA GLN A 136 -17.02 1.00 17.50
C GLN A 136 -17.91 0.71 16.27
N GLU A 137 -17.50 1.17 15.09
CA GLU A 137 -18.23 0.95 13.84
C GLU A 137 -17.90 -0.41 13.21
N SER A 138 -18.80 -1.37 13.39
CA SER A 138 -18.65 -2.75 12.89
C SER A 138 -18.45 -2.83 11.37
N SER A 139 -19.02 -1.89 10.61
CA SER A 139 -18.88 -1.82 9.15
C SER A 139 -17.43 -1.58 8.69
N TYR A 140 -16.55 -1.08 9.57
CA TYR A 140 -15.15 -0.79 9.26
C TYR A 140 -14.21 -1.97 9.52
N TRP A 141 -14.67 -2.99 10.24
CA TRP A 141 -13.82 -4.10 10.69
C TRP A 141 -13.25 -4.92 9.55
N LEU A 142 -13.97 -5.06 8.43
CA LEU A 142 -13.47 -5.74 7.22
C LEU A 142 -12.20 -5.06 6.70
N TYR A 143 -12.21 -3.74 6.56
CA TYR A 143 -11.07 -3.00 6.00
C TYR A 143 -9.88 -3.00 6.95
N ILE A 144 -10.14 -2.89 8.27
CA ILE A 144 -9.12 -3.02 9.31
C ILE A 144 -8.49 -4.42 9.29
N ALA A 145 -9.30 -5.47 9.20
CA ALA A 145 -8.81 -6.85 9.13
C ALA A 145 -7.97 -7.08 7.87
N LEU A 146 -8.44 -6.64 6.69
CA LEU A 146 -7.68 -6.74 5.43
C LEU A 146 -6.33 -6.02 5.54
N TYR A 147 -6.29 -4.84 6.15
CA TYR A 147 -5.04 -4.13 6.42
C TYR A 147 -4.05 -4.98 7.22
N PHE A 148 -4.48 -5.54 8.36
CA PHE A 148 -3.60 -6.35 9.21
C PHE A 148 -3.19 -7.68 8.57
N VAL A 149 -4.05 -8.31 7.76
CA VAL A 149 -3.70 -9.52 7.01
C VAL A 149 -2.57 -9.23 6.02
N PHE A 150 -2.70 -8.21 5.18
CA PHE A 150 -1.70 -7.91 4.16
C PHE A 150 -0.40 -7.31 4.72
N THR A 151 -0.47 -6.58 5.83
CA THR A 151 0.73 -6.07 6.50
C THR A 151 1.43 -7.14 7.34
N GLY A 152 0.68 -8.03 8.00
CA GLY A 152 1.22 -9.17 8.74
C GLY A 152 1.99 -10.15 7.86
N GLU A 153 1.44 -10.47 6.69
CA GLU A 153 2.09 -11.28 5.64
C GLU A 153 3.42 -10.66 5.16
N ALA A 154 3.48 -9.33 5.04
CA ALA A 154 4.70 -8.62 4.64
C ALA A 154 5.80 -8.70 5.72
N VAL A 155 5.41 -8.74 7.00
CA VAL A 155 6.32 -8.83 8.15
C VAL A 155 6.80 -10.27 8.40
N GLN A 156 5.97 -11.28 8.19
CA GLN A 156 6.35 -12.69 8.41
C GLN A 156 7.52 -13.15 7.51
N LYS A 157 7.71 -12.53 6.33
CA LYS A 157 8.84 -12.79 5.43
C LYS A 157 10.17 -12.18 5.89
N LEU A 158 10.24 -11.56 7.08
CA LEU A 158 11.44 -10.95 7.67
C LEU A 158 12.28 -11.89 8.55
N ASN A 159 11.75 -13.06 8.90
CA ASN A 159 12.42 -14.11 9.70
C ASN A 159 13.00 -15.22 8.81
#